data_AF-A0A7S3TAL8-F1
#
_entry.id   AF-A0A7S3TAL8-F1
#
_cell.length_a   1.000
_cell.length_b   1.000
_cell.length_c   1.000
_cell.angle_alpha   90.00
_cell.angle_beta   90.00
_cell.angle_gamma   90.00
#
_symmetry.space_group_name_H-M   'P 1'
#
loop_
_entity.id
_entity.type
_entity.pdbx_description
1 polymer ?
#
loop_
_entity_poly.entity_id
_entity_poly.type
_entity_poly.pdbx_seq_one_letter_code
_entity_poly.pdbx_strand_id
1 'polypeptide(L)'
;AIGLWGRSMGATTSILRAAEDHELAACILDSAFRDLRTVAEELVKRGRFPVPEFILSWALEMIRSEVIARAAFDPLELMPIKCAHKAVCPAFFGVASDDSFVLPHHTQDLHNAWAG
;
A
#
# COMPACT_ATOMS: atom_id res chain seq x y z
N ALA A 1 8.94 -8.27 23.18
CA ALA A 1 8.40 -8.54 21.84
C ALA A 1 7.42 -7.41 21.49
N ILE A 2 7.61 -6.74 20.36
CA ILE A 2 6.76 -5.64 19.86
C ILE A 2 6.12 -6.12 18.56
N GLY A 3 4.82 -5.87 18.38
CA GLY A 3 4.11 -6.13 17.11
C GLY A 3 3.57 -4.84 16.51
N LEU A 4 3.37 -4.82 15.20
CA LEU A 4 2.74 -3.71 14.50
C LEU A 4 1.32 -4.08 14.09
N TRP A 5 0.42 -3.13 14.23
CA TRP A 5 -0.92 -3.21 13.66
C TRP A 5 -1.18 -1.96 12.84
N GLY A 6 -1.77 -2.14 11.66
CA GLY A 6 -2.17 -1.05 10.81
C GLY A 6 -3.42 -1.39 10.01
N ARG A 7 -4.13 -0.33 9.61
CA ARG A 7 -5.26 -0.39 8.69
C ARG A 7 -5.02 0.53 7.50
N SER A 8 -5.36 0.09 6.29
CA SER A 8 -5.19 0.83 5.05
C SER A 8 -3.74 1.33 4.91
N MET A 9 -3.53 2.64 4.81
CA MET A 9 -2.20 3.25 4.77
C MET A 9 -1.32 2.82 5.95
N GLY A 10 -1.87 2.68 7.17
CA GLY A 10 -1.09 2.23 8.32
C GLY A 10 -0.61 0.77 8.20
N ALA A 11 -1.38 -0.09 7.53
CA ALA A 11 -0.98 -1.47 7.24
C ALA A 11 0.17 -1.48 6.22
N THR A 12 0.04 -0.71 5.15
CA THR A 12 1.09 -0.46 4.16
C THR A 12 2.38 0.07 4.81
N THR A 13 2.27 1.04 5.74
CA THR A 13 3.44 1.54 6.50
C THR A 13 4.06 0.46 7.38
N SER A 14 3.24 -0.39 8.01
CA SER A 14 3.74 -1.49 8.84
C SER A 14 4.53 -2.51 8.01
N ILE A 15 4.11 -2.79 6.77
CA ILE A 15 4.85 -3.64 5.83
C ILE A 15 6.21 -3.03 5.49
N LEU A 16 6.25 -1.74 5.17
CA LEU A 16 7.51 -1.04 4.88
C LEU A 16 8.48 -1.13 6.07
N ARG A 17 7.97 -0.96 7.29
CA ARG A 17 8.79 -1.09 8.50
C ARG A 17 9.25 -2.53 8.74
N ALA A 18 8.36 -3.51 8.57
CA ALA A 18 8.70 -4.92 8.78
C ALA A 18 9.71 -5.46 7.76
N ALA A 19 9.77 -4.87 6.57
CA ALA A 19 10.80 -5.16 5.58
C ALA A 19 12.20 -4.66 5.97
N GLU A 20 12.31 -3.77 6.97
CA GLU A 20 13.57 -3.19 7.46
C GLU A 20 13.94 -3.67 8.88
N ASP A 21 12.94 -4.03 9.68
CA ASP A 21 13.08 -4.35 11.11
C ASP A 21 12.69 -5.80 11.37
N HIS A 22 13.71 -6.66 11.45
CA HIS A 22 13.54 -8.09 11.70
C HIS A 22 13.38 -8.41 13.21
N GLU A 23 13.38 -7.42 14.10
CA GLU A 23 13.12 -7.63 15.54
C GLU A 23 11.61 -7.60 15.87
N LEU A 24 10.77 -7.23 14.90
CA LEU A 24 9.31 -7.26 15.05
C LEU A 24 8.82 -8.69 15.28
N ALA A 25 7.97 -8.86 16.29
CA ALA A 25 7.46 -10.17 16.67
C ALA A 25 6.31 -10.65 15.78
N ALA A 26 5.46 -9.73 15.31
CA ALA A 26 4.33 -10.03 14.41
C ALA A 26 3.75 -8.76 13.80
N CYS A 27 2.98 -8.92 12.71
CA CYS A 27 2.17 -7.87 12.12
C CYS A 27 0.68 -8.24 12.00
N ILE A 28 -0.21 -7.26 12.14
CA ILE A 28 -1.64 -7.38 11.77
C ILE A 28 -1.94 -6.28 10.74
N LEU A 29 -2.30 -6.69 9.53
CA LEU A 29 -2.32 -5.86 8.33
C LEU A 29 -3.72 -5.88 7.71
N ASP A 30 -4.52 -4.84 7.97
CA ASP A 30 -5.91 -4.74 7.53
C ASP A 30 -6.06 -3.82 6.30
N SER A 31 -6.62 -4.32 5.21
CA SER A 31 -6.79 -3.65 3.90
C SER A 31 -5.53 -2.94 3.38
N ALA A 32 -4.37 -3.60 3.45
CA ALA A 32 -3.11 -3.05 2.94
C ALA A 32 -3.13 -2.92 1.42
N PHE A 33 -2.53 -1.85 0.89
CA PHE A 33 -2.37 -1.66 -0.55
C PHE A 33 -0.95 -1.90 -1.03
N ARG A 34 -0.83 -2.46 -2.24
CA ARG A 34 0.44 -2.92 -2.82
C ARG A 34 1.33 -1.79 -3.35
N ASP A 35 0.71 -0.74 -3.89
CA ASP A 35 1.32 0.52 -4.33
C ASP A 35 0.24 1.60 -4.48
N LEU A 36 0.62 2.87 -4.28
CA LEU A 36 -0.32 4.00 -4.27
C LEU A 36 -0.93 4.28 -5.65
N ARG A 37 -0.15 4.09 -6.71
CA ARG A 37 -0.57 4.38 -8.09
C ARG A 37 -1.74 3.51 -8.50
N THR A 38 -1.65 2.20 -8.27
CA THR A 38 -2.69 1.24 -8.61
C THR A 38 -3.99 1.56 -7.86
N VAL A 39 -3.92 1.88 -6.56
CA VAL A 39 -5.10 2.32 -5.79
C VAL A 39 -5.75 3.56 -6.41
N ALA A 40 -4.96 4.56 -6.78
CA ALA A 40 -5.48 5.77 -7.41
C ALA A 40 -6.15 5.49 -8.76
N GLU A 41 -5.54 4.65 -9.59
CA GLU A 41 -6.09 4.21 -10.88
C GLU A 41 -7.42 3.46 -10.72
N GLU A 42 -7.50 2.56 -9.75
CA GLU A 42 -8.70 1.77 -9.49
C GLU A 42 -9.85 2.60 -8.92
N LEU A 43 -9.55 3.54 -8.01
CA LEU A 43 -10.53 4.50 -7.49
C LEU A 43 -11.13 5.34 -8.61
N VAL A 44 -10.30 5.79 -9.56
CA VAL A 44 -10.75 6.61 -10.70
C VAL A 44 -11.57 5.78 -11.69
N LYS A 45 -11.13 4.55 -12.01
CA LYS A 45 -11.87 3.64 -12.91
C LYS A 45 -13.24 3.26 -12.37
N ARG A 46 -13.42 3.27 -11.04
CA ARG A 46 -14.71 3.04 -10.36
C ARG A 46 -15.59 4.27 -10.27
N GLY A 47 -15.05 5.44 -10.62
CA GLY A 47 -15.80 6.68 -10.70
C GLY A 47 -16.95 6.60 -11.70
N ARG A 48 -17.95 7.46 -11.50
CA ARG A 48 -19.15 7.51 -12.35
C ARG A 48 -18.87 7.91 -13.79
N PHE A 49 -17.73 8.56 -14.03
CA PHE A 49 -17.34 9.10 -15.33
C PHE A 49 -15.99 8.52 -15.75
N PRO A 50 -15.84 8.10 -17.02
CA PRO A 50 -14.55 7.63 -17.53
C PRO A 50 -13.57 8.80 -17.53
N VAL A 51 -12.46 8.64 -16.81
CA VAL A 51 -11.35 9.59 -16.82
C VAL A 51 -10.24 9.00 -17.68
N PRO A 52 -9.80 9.70 -18.75
CA PRO A 52 -8.64 9.29 -19.53
C PRO A 52 -7.37 9.17 -18.68
N GLU A 53 -6.55 8.17 -18.97
CA GLU A 53 -5.33 7.85 -18.22
C GLU A 53 -4.32 9.01 -18.14
N PHE A 54 -4.23 9.83 -19.19
CA PHE A 54 -3.34 10.99 -19.20
C PHE A 54 -3.75 12.06 -18.18
N ILE A 55 -5.05 12.22 -17.89
CA ILE A 55 -5.53 13.17 -16.87
C ILE A 55 -5.13 12.70 -15.49
N LEU A 56 -5.29 11.39 -15.22
CA LEU A 56 -4.87 10.81 -13.95
C LEU A 56 -3.35 10.92 -13.77
N SER A 57 -2.58 10.61 -14.81
CA SER A 57 -1.12 10.72 -14.76
C SER A 57 -0.67 12.15 -14.46
N TRP A 58 -1.30 13.15 -15.07
CA TRP A 58 -1.05 14.55 -14.78
C TRP A 58 -1.42 14.93 -13.34
N ALA A 59 -2.57 14.48 -12.84
CA ALA A 59 -3.00 14.71 -11.46
C ALA A 59 -2.04 14.09 -10.43
N LEU A 60 -1.58 12.86 -10.68
CA LEU A 60 -0.59 12.19 -9.84
C LEU A 60 0.75 12.94 -9.84
N GLU A 61 1.19 13.47 -10.99
CA GLU A 61 2.44 14.23 -11.06
C GLU A 61 2.35 15.57 -10.31
N MET A 62 1.19 16.25 -10.35
CA MET A 62 0.98 17.44 -9.52
C MET A 62 1.04 17.12 -8.02
N ILE A 63 0.36 16.05 -7.59
CA ILE A 63 0.40 15.61 -6.18
C ILE A 63 1.84 15.26 -5.79
N ARG A 64 2.54 14.50 -6.63
CA ARG A 64 3.94 14.12 -6.44
C ARG A 64 4.84 15.35 -6.27
N SER A 65 4.72 16.34 -7.15
CA SER A 65 5.50 17.57 -7.06
C SER A 65 5.28 18.29 -5.73
N GLU A 66 4.03 18.39 -5.28
CA GLU A 66 3.70 19.03 -4.00
C GLU A 66 4.23 18.25 -2.79
N VAL A 67 4.11 16.92 -2.81
CA VAL A 67 4.62 16.05 -1.72
C VAL A 67 6.14 16.11 -1.67
N ILE A 68 6.83 16.07 -2.80
CA ILE A 68 8.30 16.22 -2.84
C ILE A 68 8.71 17.58 -2.28
N ALA A 69 8.03 18.67 -2.67
CA ALA A 69 8.34 20.02 -2.21
C ALA A 69 8.17 20.20 -0.69
N ARG A 70 7.17 19.55 -0.09
CA ARG A 70 6.85 19.72 1.34
C ARG A 70 7.46 18.68 2.27
N ALA A 71 7.61 17.45 1.79
CA ALA A 71 7.96 16.29 2.63
C ALA A 71 9.24 15.58 2.17
N ALA A 72 9.91 16.06 1.11
CA ALA A 72 11.13 15.47 0.56
C ALA A 72 11.02 13.95 0.29
N PHE A 73 9.82 13.52 -0.09
CA PHE A 73 9.46 12.12 -0.28
C PHE A 73 8.70 11.97 -1.60
N ASP A 74 8.96 10.89 -2.35
CA ASP A 74 8.23 10.59 -3.57
C ASP A 74 7.05 9.64 -3.26
N PRO A 75 5.79 10.11 -3.32
CA PRO A 75 4.63 9.27 -3.03
C PRO A 75 4.46 8.11 -4.02
N LEU A 76 5.05 8.18 -5.23
CA LEU A 76 4.98 7.09 -6.19
C LEU A 76 6.00 5.97 -5.89
N GLU A 77 6.97 6.20 -5.02
CA GLU A 77 7.87 5.17 -4.50
C GLU A 77 7.25 4.40 -3.31
N LEU A 78 6.02 4.73 -2.89
CA LEU A 78 5.22 3.91 -1.95
C LEU A 78 4.79 2.60 -2.61
N MET A 79 5.70 1.64 -2.64
CA MET A 79 5.50 0.33 -3.25
C MET A 79 5.85 -0.82 -2.28
N PRO A 80 5.04 -1.08 -1.24
CA PRO A 80 5.26 -2.20 -0.31
C PRO A 80 5.48 -3.56 -0.99
N ILE A 81 4.84 -3.79 -2.14
CA ILE A 81 5.01 -5.04 -2.89
C ILE A 81 6.46 -5.32 -3.29
N LYS A 82 7.29 -4.27 -3.47
CA LYS A 82 8.71 -4.43 -3.81
C LYS A 82 9.56 -4.92 -2.64
N CYS A 83 9.09 -4.81 -1.39
CA CYS A 83 9.87 -5.16 -0.21
C CYS A 83 9.17 -6.11 0.76
N ALA A 84 7.88 -6.43 0.58
CA ALA A 84 7.13 -7.35 1.44
C ALA A 84 7.83 -8.70 1.67
N HIS A 85 8.53 -9.23 0.66
CA HIS A 85 9.32 -10.46 0.73
C HIS A 85 10.54 -10.41 1.67
N LYS A 86 10.89 -9.23 2.18
CA LYS A 86 11.99 -9.06 3.14
C LYS A 86 11.51 -9.21 4.57
N ALA A 87 10.21 -9.07 4.82
CA ALA A 87 9.68 -9.21 6.16
C ALA A 87 9.64 -10.68 6.57
N VAL A 88 10.21 -10.98 7.73
CA VAL A 88 10.41 -12.35 8.23
C VAL A 88 9.54 -12.72 9.44
N CYS A 89 8.81 -11.74 9.99
CA CYS A 89 7.93 -11.98 11.11
C CYS A 89 6.57 -12.53 10.63
N PRO A 90 5.86 -13.32 11.44
CA PRO A 90 4.52 -13.78 11.10
C PRO A 90 3.57 -12.58 10.95
N ALA A 91 2.68 -12.65 9.96
CA ALA A 91 1.70 -11.60 9.72
C ALA A 91 0.28 -12.17 9.52
N PHE A 92 -0.70 -11.47 10.07
CA PHE A 92 -2.12 -11.69 9.75
C PHE A 92 -2.58 -10.63 8.76
N PHE A 93 -3.00 -11.07 7.57
CA PHE A 93 -3.58 -10.20 6.55
C PHE A 93 -5.11 -10.29 6.59
N GLY A 94 -5.77 -9.14 6.70
CA GLY A 94 -7.22 -9.02 6.64
C GLY A 94 -7.66 -8.07 5.54
N VAL A 95 -8.75 -8.40 4.85
CA VAL A 95 -9.42 -7.49 3.91
C VAL A 95 -10.88 -7.91 3.77
N ALA A 96 -11.79 -6.95 3.64
CA ALA A 96 -13.19 -7.23 3.36
C ALA A 96 -13.37 -7.61 1.88
N SER A 97 -14.14 -8.66 1.58
CA SER A 97 -14.37 -9.12 0.20
C SER A 97 -15.06 -8.08 -0.69
N ASP A 98 -15.79 -7.16 -0.06
CA ASP A 98 -16.51 -6.05 -0.68
C ASP A 98 -15.80 -4.70 -0.53
N ASP A 99 -14.52 -4.68 -0.12
CA ASP A 99 -13.74 -3.46 -0.05
C ASP A 99 -13.68 -2.80 -1.43
N SER A 100 -14.32 -1.62 -1.52
CA SER A 100 -14.42 -0.87 -2.76
C SER A 100 -13.33 0.19 -2.92
N PHE A 101 -12.52 0.41 -1.88
CA PHE A 101 -11.51 1.46 -1.81
C PHE A 101 -10.10 0.89 -2.00
N VAL A 102 -9.71 -0.12 -1.22
CA VAL A 102 -8.50 -0.93 -1.47
C VAL A 102 -8.97 -2.32 -1.87
N LEU A 103 -8.83 -2.66 -3.14
CA LEU A 103 -9.39 -3.90 -3.63
C LEU A 103 -8.72 -5.13 -3.00
N PRO A 104 -9.47 -6.23 -2.76
CA PRO A 104 -8.94 -7.41 -2.07
C PRO A 104 -7.66 -8.00 -2.67
N HIS A 105 -7.47 -7.86 -3.99
CA HIS A 105 -6.27 -8.35 -4.67
C HIS A 105 -4.98 -7.74 -4.12
N HIS A 106 -5.01 -6.48 -3.67
CA HIS A 106 -3.82 -5.85 -3.09
C HIS A 106 -3.33 -6.57 -1.85
N THR A 107 -4.24 -6.91 -0.94
CA THR A 107 -3.92 -7.65 0.28
C THR A 107 -3.47 -9.07 -0.06
N GLN A 108 -4.11 -9.71 -1.03
CA GLN A 108 -3.69 -11.04 -1.51
C GLN A 108 -2.28 -11.03 -2.11
N ASP A 109 -1.95 -10.04 -2.93
CA ASP A 109 -0.63 -9.87 -3.55
C ASP A 109 0.46 -9.69 -2.48
N LEU A 110 0.19 -8.87 -1.46
CA LEU A 110 1.11 -8.63 -0.36
C LEU A 110 1.29 -9.87 0.51
N HIS A 111 0.20 -10.58 0.81
CA HIS A 111 0.26 -11.87 1.51
C HIS A 111 1.12 -12.88 0.73
N ASN A 112 0.91 -13.00 -0.59
CA ASN A 112 1.66 -13.92 -1.43
C ASN A 112 3.14 -13.56 -1.53
N ALA A 113 3.47 -12.27 -1.46
CA ALA A 113 4.84 -11.80 -1.47
C ALA A 113 5.52 -11.90 -0.11
N TRP A 114 4.78 -12.09 0.99
CA TRP A 114 5.32 -12.14 2.34
C TRP A 114 6.17 -13.41 2.56
N ALA A 115 7.33 -13.27 3.20
CA ALA A 115 8.27 -14.39 3.37
C ALA A 115 8.15 -15.13 4.71
N GLY A 116 7.51 -14.51 5.71
CA GLY A 116 7.32 -15.06 7.07
C GLY A 116 6.08 -15.92 7.27
#